data_AF-A0A2G4F5G6-F1
#
_entry.id   AF-A0A2G4F5G6-F1
#
_cell.length_a   1.000
_cell.length_b   1.000
_cell.length_c   1.000
_cell.angle_alpha   90.00
_cell.angle_beta   90.00
_cell.angle_gamma   90.00
#
_symmetry.space_group_name_H-M   'P 1'
#
loop_
_entity.id
_entity.type
_entity.pdbx_description
1 polymer ?
#
loop_
_entity_poly.entity_id
_entity_poly.type
_entity_poly.pdbx_seq_one_letter_code
_entity_poly.pdbx_strand_id
1 'polypeptide(L)'
;MGNWALGMGNWAWGIGHGELGMGNWALGIGHWALGMGHWAWGIGHWALGIGHGELGIGHWALGMGNWAWGIGHWALGIGYS
;
A
#
# COMPACT_ATOMS: atom_id res chain seq x y z
N MET A 1 22.03 0.63 -5.51
CA MET A 1 21.51 1.99 -5.22
C MET A 1 20.01 1.85 -5.01
N GLY A 2 19.58 1.66 -3.77
CA GLY A 2 18.17 1.41 -3.45
C GLY A 2 17.39 2.73 -3.49
N ASN A 3 16.44 2.85 -4.41
CA ASN A 3 15.55 4.00 -4.49
C ASN A 3 14.38 3.77 -3.51
N TRP A 4 14.62 4.08 -2.24
CA TRP A 4 13.61 4.04 -1.18
C TRP A 4 13.04 5.43 -0.95
N ALA A 5 11.71 5.56 -0.97
CA ALA A 5 11.01 6.80 -0.64
C ALA A 5 10.14 6.61 0.60
N LEU A 6 10.21 7.57 1.53
CA LEU A 6 9.42 7.55 2.76
C LEU A 6 8.66 8.87 2.88
N GLY A 7 7.34 8.77 2.95
CA GLY A 7 6.44 9.91 3.10
C GLY A 7 5.67 9.84 4.41
N MET A 8 5.60 10.96 5.13
CA MET A 8 4.81 11.10 6.36
C MET A 8 3.99 12.38 6.31
N GLY A 9 2.71 12.31 6.64
CA GLY A 9 1.82 13.48 6.70
C GLY A 9 0.39 13.12 6.37
N ASN A 10 -0.48 14.12 6.18
CA ASN A 10 -1.86 13.83 5.79
C ASN A 10 -1.95 13.14 4.41
N TRP A 11 -0.96 13.41 3.55
CA TRP A 11 -0.75 12.81 2.24
C TRP A 11 0.69 12.35 2.12
N ALA A 12 0.90 11.07 1.81
CA ALA A 12 2.21 10.48 1.55
C ALA A 12 2.19 9.81 0.16
N TRP A 13 3.09 10.20 -0.73
CA TRP A 13 3.21 9.62 -2.06
C TRP A 13 4.66 9.38 -2.45
N GLY A 14 4.92 8.25 -3.11
CA GLY A 14 6.22 7.93 -3.70
C GLY A 14 6.10 7.26 -5.08
N ILE A 15 7.24 7.26 -5.78
CA ILE A 15 7.51 6.38 -6.93
C ILE A 15 8.96 5.86 -6.78
N GLY A 16 9.16 4.55 -6.76
CA GLY A 16 10.49 3.99 -6.49
C GLY A 16 10.58 2.48 -6.52
N HIS A 17 11.71 1.95 -6.03
CA HIS A 17 11.87 0.51 -5.89
C HIS A 17 11.22 0.01 -4.59
N GLY A 18 11.25 0.84 -3.54
CA GLY A 18 10.60 0.56 -2.27
C GLY A 18 10.00 1.84 -1.70
N GLU A 19 8.77 1.76 -1.21
CA GLU A 19 8.04 2.92 -0.75
C GLU A 19 7.28 2.65 0.52
N LEU A 20 7.31 3.63 1.41
CA LEU A 20 6.57 3.60 2.66
C LEU A 20 5.86 4.94 2.87
N GLY A 21 4.53 4.90 2.82
CA GLY A 21 3.68 6.05 3.10
C GLY A 21 2.94 5.87 4.42
N MET A 22 3.08 6.83 5.33
CA MET A 22 2.30 6.89 6.57
C MET A 22 1.48 8.17 6.60
N GLY A 23 0.16 8.04 6.58
CA GLY A 23 -0.70 9.21 6.50
C GLY A 23 -2.17 8.91 6.41
N ASN A 24 -3.01 9.94 6.35
CA ASN A 24 -4.44 9.72 6.13
C ASN A 24 -4.69 9.11 4.73
N TRP A 25 -3.85 9.52 3.77
CA TRP A 25 -3.73 8.95 2.43
C TRP A 25 -2.28 8.57 2.15
N ALA A 26 -2.04 7.29 1.85
CA ALA A 26 -0.74 6.77 1.46
C ALA A 26 -0.84 6.14 0.06
N LEU A 27 -0.03 6.57 -0.89
CA LEU A 27 0.02 6.00 -2.23
C LEU A 27 1.47 5.64 -2.58
N GLY A 28 1.69 4.45 -3.12
CA GLY A 28 3.01 4.08 -3.60
C GLY A 28 3.02 3.25 -4.86
N ILE A 29 4.01 3.50 -5.72
CA ILE A 29 4.14 2.86 -7.04
C ILE A 29 5.56 2.36 -7.23
N GLY A 30 5.78 1.08 -6.95
CA GLY A 30 7.11 0.52 -6.97
C GLY A 30 7.15 -0.99 -6.83
N HIS A 31 8.35 -1.58 -6.88
CA HIS A 31 8.49 -3.03 -6.69
C HIS A 31 7.94 -3.48 -5.32
N TRP A 32 8.11 -2.62 -4.30
CA TRP A 32 7.50 -2.72 -2.98
C TRP A 32 6.79 -1.42 -2.62
N ALA A 33 5.47 -1.48 -2.42
CA ALA A 33 4.66 -0.34 -1.98
C ALA A 33 3.95 -0.69 -0.66
N LEU A 34 4.24 0.07 0.40
CA LEU A 34 3.62 -0.11 1.72
C LEU A 34 2.94 1.19 2.15
N GLY A 35 1.64 1.11 2.42
CA GLY A 35 0.83 2.23 2.89
C GLY A 35 0.20 1.93 4.25
N MET A 36 0.31 2.86 5.18
CA MET A 36 -0.41 2.81 6.46
C MET A 36 -1.22 4.09 6.63
N GLY A 37 -2.54 3.95 6.79
CA GLY A 37 -3.41 5.12 6.77
C GLY A 37 -4.89 4.85 6.83
N HIS A 38 -5.70 5.91 6.72
CA HIS A 38 -7.14 5.71 6.53
C HIS A 38 -7.42 5.15 5.13
N TRP A 39 -6.66 5.60 4.13
CA TRP A 39 -6.61 5.08 2.77
C TRP A 39 -5.17 4.75 2.35
N ALA A 40 -4.93 3.51 1.95
CA ALA A 40 -3.64 3.02 1.48
C ALA A 40 -3.76 2.40 0.08
N TRP A 41 -2.98 2.88 -0.88
CA TRP A 41 -2.96 2.36 -2.25
C TRP A 41 -1.53 1.99 -2.66
N GLY A 42 -1.31 0.72 -3.02
CA GLY A 42 -0.01 0.24 -3.49
C GLY A 42 -0.11 -0.38 -4.87
N ILE A 43 0.80 -0.01 -5.77
CA ILE A 43 0.94 -0.65 -7.09
C ILE A 43 2.36 -1.16 -7.28
N GLY A 44 2.49 -2.46 -7.53
CA GLY A 44 3.68 -3.08 -8.11
C GLY A 44 3.89 -4.50 -7.61
N HIS A 45 5.11 -5.03 -7.58
CA HIS A 45 5.27 -6.49 -7.41
C HIS A 45 4.75 -6.98 -6.04
N TRP A 46 4.97 -6.17 -5.01
CA TRP A 46 4.43 -6.33 -3.66
C TRP A 46 3.72 -5.05 -3.22
N ALA A 47 2.42 -5.15 -2.93
CA ALA A 47 1.60 -4.06 -2.42
C ALA A 47 0.99 -4.43 -1.07
N LEU A 48 1.23 -3.63 -0.04
CA LEU A 48 0.70 -3.85 1.30
C LEU A 48 0.02 -2.59 1.83
N GLY A 49 -1.24 -2.71 2.25
CA GLY A 49 -2.02 -1.66 2.89
C GLY A 49 -2.46 -2.06 4.30
N ILE A 50 -2.39 -1.12 5.24
CA ILE A 50 -3.01 -1.24 6.56
C ILE A 50 -3.82 0.02 6.87
N GLY A 51 -5.10 -0.13 7.19
CA GLY A 51 -5.98 1.01 7.29
C GLY A 51 -7.48 0.75 7.43
N HIS A 52 -8.27 1.71 6.96
CA HIS A 52 -9.72 1.54 6.83
C HIS A 52 -10.09 1.12 5.41
N GLY A 53 -9.40 1.68 4.41
CA GLY A 53 -9.52 1.32 2.99
C GLY A 53 -8.16 1.03 2.36
N GLU A 54 -7.98 -0.20 1.87
CA GLU A 54 -6.77 -0.70 1.21
C GLU A 54 -7.04 -1.05 -0.23
N LEU A 55 -6.13 -0.67 -1.12
CA LEU A 55 -6.07 -1.24 -2.45
C LEU A 55 -4.62 -1.59 -2.84
N GLY A 56 -4.36 -2.88 -3.03
CA GLY A 56 -3.09 -3.38 -3.53
C GLY A 56 -3.25 -3.95 -4.94
N ILE A 57 -2.39 -3.54 -5.88
CA ILE A 57 -2.32 -4.12 -7.23
C ILE A 57 -0.91 -4.66 -7.42
N GLY A 58 -0.77 -5.96 -7.68
CA GLY A 58 0.56 -6.56 -7.76
C GLY A 58 0.62 -8.04 -8.04
N HIS A 59 1.82 -8.61 -8.00
CA HIS A 59 1.94 -10.07 -7.95
C HIS A 59 1.46 -10.57 -6.58
N TRP A 60 1.81 -9.82 -5.53
CA TRP A 60 1.36 -10.01 -4.15
C TRP A 60 0.69 -8.74 -3.65
N ALA A 61 -0.58 -8.84 -3.29
CA ALA A 61 -1.39 -7.75 -2.74
C ALA A 61 -1.98 -8.17 -1.39
N LEU A 62 -1.67 -7.42 -0.33
CA LEU A 62 -2.19 -7.67 1.01
C LEU A 62 -2.81 -6.39 1.58
N GLY A 63 -4.06 -6.48 2.04
CA GLY A 63 -4.75 -5.37 2.70
C GLY A 63 -5.30 -5.82 4.05
N MET A 64 -5.15 -4.97 5.07
CA MET A 64 -5.77 -5.17 6.38
C MET A 64 -6.55 -3.93 6.82
N GLY A 65 -7.88 -4.01 6.80
CA GLY A 65 -8.75 -2.91 7.18
C GLY A 65 -10.22 -3.21 6.98
N ASN A 66 -11.09 -2.25 7.25
CA ASN A 66 -12.54 -2.41 7.02
C ASN A 66 -12.86 -2.80 5.57
N TRP A 67 -12.10 -2.25 4.63
CA TRP A 67 -12.23 -2.49 3.20
C TRP A 67 -10.86 -2.80 2.60
N ALA A 68 -10.57 -4.07 2.34
CA ALA A 68 -9.29 -4.49 1.76
C ALA A 68 -9.50 -5.15 0.39
N TRP A 69 -8.92 -4.55 -0.66
CA TRP A 69 -8.98 -5.09 -2.01
C TRP A 69 -7.57 -5.37 -2.57
N GLY A 70 -7.33 -6.62 -2.99
CA GLY A 70 -6.09 -7.01 -3.64
C GLY A 70 -6.34 -7.51 -5.06
N ILE A 71 -5.57 -7.03 -6.03
CA ILE A 71 -5.57 -7.53 -7.40
C ILE A 71 -4.19 -8.11 -7.67
N GLY A 72 -4.12 -9.42 -7.89
CA GLY A 72 -2.83 -10.06 -8.13
C GLY A 72 -2.88 -11.56 -8.26
N HIS A 73 -1.70 -12.14 -8.49
CA HIS A 73 -1.52 -13.59 -8.49
C HIS A 73 -1.75 -14.17 -7.08
N TRP A 74 -1.45 -13.37 -6.06
CA TRP A 74 -1.75 -13.63 -4.66
C TRP A 74 -2.36 -12.38 -4.04
N ALA A 75 -3.65 -12.45 -3.68
CA ALA A 75 -4.39 -11.34 -3.08
C ALA A 75 -5.03 -11.81 -1.77
N LEU A 76 -4.81 -11.05 -0.68
CA LEU A 76 -5.41 -11.31 0.63
C LEU A 76 -5.96 -10.01 1.23
N GLY A 77 -7.25 -10.01 1.58
CA GLY A 77 -7.89 -8.92 2.30
C GLY A 77 -8.38 -9.41 3.66
N ILE A 78 -7.96 -8.76 4.74
CA ILE A 78 -8.43 -9.03 6.10
C ILE A 78 -9.36 -7.88 6.51
N GLY A 79 -10.65 -8.19 6.60
CA GLY A 79 -11.72 -7.31 7.05
C GLY A 79 -11.88 -7.34 8.56
N TYR A 80 -11.87 -6.19 9.23
CA TYR A 80 -12.38 -6.06 10.60
C TYR A 80 -13.79 -5.45 10.53
N SER A 81 -14.77 -6.09 11.18
CA SER A 81 -16.17 -5.64 11.24
C SER A 81 -16.42 -4.66 12.37
#